data_AF-A0A7X7LF87-F1
#
_entry.id   AF-A0A7X7LF87-F1
#
_cell.length_a   1.000
_cell.length_b   1.000
_cell.length_c   1.000
_cell.angle_alpha   90.00
_cell.angle_beta   90.00
_cell.angle_gamma   90.00
#
_symmetry.space_group_name_H-M   'P 1'
#
loop_
_entity.id
_entity.type
_entity.pdbx_description
1 polymer ?
#
loop_
_entity_poly.entity_id
_entity_poly.type
_entity_poly.pdbx_seq_one_letter_code
_entity_poly.pdbx_strand_id
1 'polypeptide(L)' 'KAAEGTLRKLFGANIEQNAVHGSDSDENAIIEAAFFFSQLERF' A
#
# COMPACT_ATOMS: atom_id res chain seq x y z
N LYS A 1 3.38 11.90 -12.70
CA LYS A 1 2.15 12.21 -11.93
C LYS A 1 1.20 11.02 -12.03
N ALA A 2 0.42 10.72 -10.98
CA ALA A 2 -0.51 9.59 -11.00
C ALA A 2 -1.61 9.77 -12.07
N ALA A 3 -2.04 8.67 -12.68
CA ALA A 3 -3.06 8.67 -13.72
C ALA A 3 -4.46 8.97 -13.15
N GLU A 4 -5.35 9.53 -13.99
CA GLU A 4 -6.75 9.78 -13.63
C GLU A 4 -7.45 8.51 -13.14
N GLY A 5 -8.33 8.67 -12.13
CA GLY A 5 -9.06 7.56 -11.51
C GLY A 5 -8.27 6.72 -10.50
N THR A 6 -6.96 6.90 -10.37
CA THR A 6 -6.17 6.21 -9.31
C THR A 6 -6.37 6.85 -7.93
N LEU A 7 -6.25 6.06 -6.85
CA LEU A 7 -6.39 6.57 -5.47
C LEU A 7 -5.44 7.74 -5.19
N ARG A 8 -4.17 7.63 -5.61
CA ARG A 8 -3.17 8.69 -5.41
C ARG A 8 -3.53 9.99 -6.13
N LYS A 9 -4.22 9.91 -7.26
CA LYS A 9 -4.66 11.09 -8.02
C LYS A 9 -5.93 11.72 -7.43
N LEU A 10 -6.82 10.91 -6.88
CA LEU A 10 -8.06 11.37 -6.24
C LEU A 10 -7.82 11.94 -4.84
N PHE A 11 -6.85 11.40 -4.09
CA PHE A 11 -6.71 11.67 -2.65
C PHE A 11 -5.29 12.06 -2.20
N GLY A 12 -4.26 11.94 -3.05
CA GLY A 12 -2.88 12.29 -2.69
C GLY A 12 -2.58 13.79 -2.85
N ALA A 13 -1.89 14.38 -1.87
CA ALA A 13 -1.54 15.82 -1.89
C ALA A 13 -0.18 16.08 -2.56
N ASN A 14 0.82 15.26 -2.24
CA ASN A 14 2.19 15.32 -2.76
C ASN A 14 2.83 13.91 -2.69
N ILE A 15 4.14 13.80 -2.94
CA ILE A 15 4.81 12.49 -2.98
C ILE A 15 4.95 11.87 -1.58
N GLU A 16 5.15 12.72 -0.57
CA GLU A 16 5.27 12.35 0.84
C GLU A 16 3.90 11.99 1.47
N GLN A 17 2.82 12.58 0.95
CA GLN A 17 1.43 12.42 1.41
C GLN A 17 0.55 11.90 0.28
N ASN A 18 0.87 10.71 -0.23
CA ASN A 18 0.28 10.13 -1.43
C ASN A 18 -0.94 9.22 -1.16
N ALA A 19 -1.59 9.38 0.00
CA ALA A 19 -2.79 8.70 0.47
C ALA A 19 -2.67 7.21 0.84
N VAL A 20 -1.94 6.40 0.08
CA VAL A 20 -1.89 4.93 0.30
C VAL A 20 -0.51 4.33 0.05
N HIS A 21 -0.16 3.38 0.92
CA HIS A 21 0.94 2.43 0.75
C HIS A 21 0.41 1.12 0.15
N GLY A 22 1.26 0.40 -0.57
CA GLY A 22 1.02 -0.95 -1.04
C GLY A 22 2.36 -1.58 -1.41
N SER A 23 2.54 -2.85 -1.03
CA SER A 23 3.77 -3.60 -1.29
C SER A 23 4.02 -3.69 -2.80
N ASP A 24 5.29 -3.67 -3.18
CA ASP A 24 5.75 -3.61 -4.58
C ASP A 24 6.20 -4.97 -5.15
N SER A 25 6.23 -6.02 -4.33
CA SER A 25 6.47 -7.41 -4.73
C SER A 25 5.73 -8.40 -3.84
N ASP A 26 5.60 -9.65 -4.30
CA ASP A 26 5.00 -10.73 -3.51
C ASP A 26 5.81 -11.03 -2.24
N GLU A 27 7.14 -11.00 -2.34
CA GLU A 27 8.04 -11.19 -1.21
C GLU A 27 7.85 -10.08 -0.16
N ASN A 28 7.79 -8.81 -0.60
CA ASN A 28 7.56 -7.68 0.31
C ASN A 28 6.15 -7.72 0.90
N ALA A 29 5.14 -8.14 0.14
CA ALA A 29 3.79 -8.32 0.66
C ALA A 29 3.74 -9.34 1.80
N ILE A 30 4.47 -10.46 1.69
CA ILE A 30 4.55 -11.47 2.76
C ILE A 30 5.23 -10.89 4.00
N ILE A 31 6.34 -10.17 3.82
CA ILE A 31 7.11 -9.54 4.91
C ILE A 31 6.26 -8.49 5.63
N GLU A 32 5.66 -7.57 4.89
CA GLU A 32 4.84 -6.49 5.45
C GLU A 32 3.58 -7.04 6.12
N ALA A 33 2.89 -8.01 5.50
CA ALA A 33 1.73 -8.64 6.11
C ALA A 33 2.07 -9.35 7.42
N ALA A 34 3.24 -10.02 7.51
CA ALA A 34 3.69 -10.66 8.73
C ALA A 34 4.16 -9.67 9.81
N PHE A 35 4.58 -8.47 9.42
CA PHE A 35 4.94 -7.39 10.36
C PHE A 35 3.71 -6.83 11.07
N PHE A 36 2.61 -6.61 10.34
CA PHE A 36 1.40 -5.99 10.89
C PHE A 36 0.38 -6.98 11.46
N PHE A 37 0.30 -8.20 10.93
CA PHE A 37 -0.72 -9.17 11.30
C PHE A 37 -0.10 -10.53 11.62
N SER A 38 -0.62 -11.17 12.68
CA SER A 38 -0.25 -12.54 13.01
C SER A 38 -0.75 -13.53 11.94
N GLN A 39 -0.24 -14.77 11.95
CA GLN A 39 -0.75 -15.82 11.06
C GLN A 39 -2.23 -16.14 11.31
N LEU A 40 -2.76 -15.90 12.51
CA LEU A 40 -4.16 -16.18 12.86
C LEU A 40 -5.14 -15.11 12.32
N GLU A 41 -4.63 -13.97 11.86
CA GLU A 41 -5.42 -12.85 11.33
C GLU A 41 -5.44 -12.83 9.78
N ARG A 42 -4.74 -13.76 9.13
CA ARG A 42 -4.62 -13.87 7.67
C ARG A 42 -5.29 -15.16 7.18
N PHE A 43 -6.31 -15.04 6.34
CA PHE A 43 -7.16 -16.15 5.86
C PHE A 43 -7.10 -16.34 4.34
#